data_AF-A0A561VQZ0-F1
#
_entry.id   AF-A0A561VQZ0-F1
#
_cell.length_a   1.000
_cell.length_b   1.000
_cell.length_c   1.000
_cell.angle_alpha   90.00
_cell.angle_beta   90.00
_cell.angle_gamma   90.00
#
_symmetry.space_group_name_H-M   'P 1'
#
loop_
_entity.id
_entity.type
_entity.pdbx_description
1 polymer ?
#
loop_
_entity_poly.entity_id
_entity_poly.type
_entity_poly.pdbx_seq_one_letter_code
_entity_poly.pdbx_strand_id
1 'polypeptide(L)'
;MTVNLPETPCHDVAMDDQLDRLGVQLSEARRLAKAGSIPRARLALLLVDNAAETLLRLSAATYLSHADMNASIVRSIERLTLQTPDSQALLKKHLPKVVSKTRRKKIDRDFNALTDYVFEHDDWPLDTEMATCIKILHRYRNDAYHKDKVRPDVINSAVVIYFYLVAHLLRHRESVVWLIDAPPPGVLELLGVEDLPDDGDLIRSHSSNRYGQLMADRILHDFIPDHTDISGALSNHMLGRLRGIDRNLKEIADFHDFPFRHPEFALRLVQCTEEEWHSNTPPDDFWARRNPITPATLTDWQKAAGELRRVTDALEALRTFADQEAAIVTFEERASELAMRVDQQIQHDIDLARGK
;
A
#
# COMPACT_ATOMS: atom_id res chain seq x y z
N MET A 1 25.38 42.77 33.15
CA MET A 1 25.48 42.24 31.78
C MET A 1 24.75 40.90 31.78
N THR A 2 23.45 40.94 31.52
CA THR A 2 22.59 39.76 31.44
C THR A 2 22.80 39.15 30.07
N VAL A 3 23.37 37.94 30.03
CA VAL A 3 23.53 37.16 28.81
C VAL A 3 22.16 36.61 28.45
N ASN A 4 21.51 37.19 27.45
CA ASN A 4 20.34 36.59 26.82
C ASN A 4 20.80 35.32 26.10
N LEU A 5 20.46 34.17 26.69
CA LEU A 5 20.48 32.91 25.95
C LEU A 5 19.43 33.00 24.84
N PRO A 6 19.75 32.53 23.61
CA PRO A 6 18.78 32.50 22.53
C PRO A 6 17.61 31.60 22.94
N GLU A 7 16.39 32.13 22.87
CA GLU A 7 15.17 31.35 23.01
C GLU A 7 15.21 30.17 22.02
N THR A 8 15.25 28.96 22.56
CA THR A 8 15.10 27.73 21.79
C THR A 8 13.75 27.81 21.09
N PRO A 9 13.65 27.62 19.77
CA PRO A 9 12.39 27.78 19.07
C PRO A 9 11.35 26.76 19.57
N CYS A 10 10.10 27.20 19.54
CA CYS A 10 8.83 26.47 19.70
C CYS A 10 8.79 25.12 18.94
N HIS A 11 9.52 24.12 19.41
CA HIS A 11 9.59 22.78 18.82
C HIS A 11 8.73 21.77 19.59
N ASP A 12 8.53 21.96 20.90
CA ASP A 12 7.72 21.06 21.74
C ASP A 12 6.25 21.04 21.32
N VAL A 13 5.68 22.20 20.99
CA VAL A 13 4.27 22.35 20.54
C VAL A 13 3.99 21.61 19.22
N ALA A 14 4.99 21.44 18.35
CA ALA A 14 4.81 20.84 17.04
C ALA A 14 4.76 19.30 17.07
N MET A 15 5.37 18.66 18.08
CA MET A 15 5.42 17.19 18.20
C MET A 15 4.23 16.64 19.00
N ASP A 16 3.78 17.35 20.03
CA ASP A 16 2.53 17.02 20.74
C ASP A 16 1.34 17.05 19.79
N ASP A 17 1.28 18.05 18.92
CA ASP A 17 0.28 18.17 17.84
C ASP A 17 0.38 17.02 16.81
N GLN A 18 1.58 16.51 16.53
CA GLN A 18 1.74 15.35 15.62
C GLN A 18 1.23 14.05 16.23
N LEU A 19 1.57 13.78 17.48
CA LEU A 19 1.08 12.61 18.21
C LEU A 19 -0.43 12.68 18.43
N ASP A 20 -0.95 13.86 18.76
CA ASP A 20 -2.38 14.13 18.87
C ASP A 20 -3.12 13.79 17.58
N ARG A 21 -2.68 14.36 16.45
CA ARG A 21 -3.26 14.10 15.13
C ARG A 21 -3.22 12.62 14.76
N LEU A 22 -2.09 11.94 14.99
CA LEU A 22 -1.97 10.50 14.76
C LEU A 22 -2.97 9.71 15.63
N GLY A 23 -3.11 10.08 16.89
CA GLY A 23 -4.07 9.47 17.82
C GLY A 23 -5.52 9.60 17.35
N VAL A 24 -5.96 10.83 17.05
CA VAL A 24 -7.32 11.10 16.53
C VAL A 24 -7.56 10.33 15.23
N GLN A 25 -6.60 10.39 14.30
CA GLN A 25 -6.72 9.74 12.99
C GLN A 25 -6.87 8.22 13.10
N LEU A 26 -6.09 7.59 13.97
CA LEU A 26 -6.15 6.15 14.19
C LEU A 26 -7.40 5.74 14.98
N SER A 27 -7.86 6.56 15.92
CA SER A 27 -9.13 6.39 16.62
C SER A 27 -10.31 6.38 15.63
N GLU A 28 -10.38 7.39 14.77
CA GLU A 28 -11.44 7.52 13.76
C GLU A 28 -11.38 6.40 12.72
N ALA A 29 -10.19 6.07 12.23
CA ALA A 29 -10.01 4.95 11.31
C ALA A 29 -10.52 3.63 11.92
N ARG A 30 -10.20 3.40 13.20
CA ARG A 30 -10.61 2.21 13.94
C ARG A 30 -12.13 2.16 14.10
N ARG A 31 -12.77 3.27 14.47
CA ARG A 31 -14.22 3.39 14.59
C ARG A 31 -14.92 3.08 13.26
N LEU A 32 -14.39 3.60 12.16
CA LEU A 32 -14.90 3.37 10.80
C LEU A 32 -14.74 1.90 10.38
N ALA A 33 -13.58 1.28 10.64
CA ALA A 33 -13.34 -0.12 10.34
C ALA A 33 -14.30 -1.05 11.10
N LYS A 34 -14.50 -0.82 12.41
CA LYS A 34 -15.40 -1.62 13.26
C LYS A 34 -16.88 -1.50 12.87
N ALA A 35 -17.28 -0.41 12.21
CA ALA A 35 -18.64 -0.24 11.72
C ALA A 35 -18.99 -1.15 10.52
N GLY A 36 -17.99 -1.79 9.89
CA GLY A 36 -18.17 -2.93 8.98
C GLY A 36 -18.79 -2.63 7.61
N SER A 37 -19.04 -1.37 7.25
CA SER A 37 -19.58 -1.03 5.92
C SER A 37 -18.46 -0.66 4.93
N ILE A 38 -18.63 -1.05 3.66
CA ILE A 38 -17.64 -0.81 2.60
C ILE A 38 -17.23 0.67 2.48
N PRO A 39 -18.16 1.65 2.47
CA PRO A 39 -17.76 3.06 2.41
C PRO A 39 -16.92 3.50 3.61
N ARG A 40 -17.22 2.97 4.81
CA ARG A 40 -16.44 3.29 6.01
C ARG A 40 -15.07 2.61 5.99
N ALA A 41 -14.98 1.38 5.49
CA ALA A 41 -13.70 0.71 5.28
C ALA A 41 -12.80 1.47 4.29
N ARG A 42 -13.35 2.08 3.23
CA ARG A 42 -12.58 2.98 2.33
C ARG A 42 -12.01 4.19 3.08
N LEU A 43 -12.83 4.84 3.89
CA LEU A 43 -12.38 5.98 4.69
C LEU A 43 -11.35 5.57 5.73
N ALA A 44 -11.55 4.43 6.40
CA ALA A 44 -10.57 3.86 7.31
C ALA A 44 -9.24 3.61 6.60
N LEU A 45 -9.25 2.98 5.41
CA LEU A 45 -8.04 2.72 4.63
C LEU A 45 -7.28 4.01 4.28
N LEU A 46 -8.00 5.08 3.92
CA LEU A 46 -7.40 6.39 3.64
C LEU A 46 -6.74 7.01 4.88
N LEU A 47 -7.39 6.91 6.03
CA LEU A 47 -6.84 7.41 7.29
C LEU A 47 -5.65 6.56 7.75
N VAL A 48 -5.69 5.24 7.64
CA VAL A 48 -4.55 4.38 8.01
C VAL A 48 -3.36 4.63 7.08
N ASP A 49 -3.60 4.82 5.78
CA ASP A 49 -2.55 5.12 4.80
C ASP A 49 -1.84 6.45 5.10
N ASN A 50 -2.59 7.50 5.42
CA ASN A 50 -1.99 8.77 5.80
C ASN A 50 -1.22 8.66 7.14
N ALA A 51 -1.68 7.80 8.07
CA ALA A 51 -0.95 7.56 9.31
C ALA A 51 0.38 6.84 9.03
N ALA A 52 0.37 5.84 8.15
CA ALA A 52 1.58 5.17 7.67
C ALA A 52 2.55 6.16 7.01
N GLU A 53 2.07 7.00 6.09
CA GLU A 53 2.89 8.02 5.43
C GLU A 53 3.52 8.97 6.45
N THR A 54 2.74 9.44 7.44
CA THR A 54 3.22 10.32 8.49
C THR A 54 4.33 9.66 9.30
N LEU A 55 4.16 8.41 9.72
CA LEU A 55 5.18 7.67 10.48
C LEU A 55 6.45 7.42 9.67
N LEU A 56 6.32 7.12 8.38
CA LEU A 56 7.45 6.98 7.47
C LEU A 56 8.17 8.31 7.27
N ARG A 57 7.45 9.43 7.13
CA ARG A 57 8.04 10.78 7.04
C ARG A 57 8.80 11.14 8.32
N LEU A 58 8.28 10.81 9.49
CA LEU A 58 8.96 11.02 10.76
C LEU A 58 10.28 10.24 10.83
N SER A 59 10.23 8.96 10.49
CA SER A 59 11.43 8.09 10.46
C SER A 59 12.45 8.59 9.43
N ALA A 60 11.99 8.93 8.22
CA ALA A 60 12.84 9.51 7.19
C ALA A 60 13.47 10.85 7.60
N ALA A 61 12.76 11.70 8.34
CA ALA A 61 13.29 12.97 8.84
C ALA A 61 14.48 12.75 9.79
N THR A 62 14.38 11.76 10.69
CA THR A 62 15.49 11.35 11.56
C THR A 62 16.72 10.94 10.73
N TYR A 63 16.55 10.05 9.74
CA TYR A 63 17.64 9.63 8.87
C TYR A 63 18.22 10.75 8.00
N LEU A 64 17.37 11.65 7.50
CA LEU A 64 17.81 12.79 6.70
C LEU A 64 18.61 13.79 7.54
N SER A 65 18.27 13.96 8.82
CA SER A 65 19.04 14.76 9.78
C SER A 65 20.45 14.19 9.96
N HIS A 66 20.57 12.87 10.15
CA HIS A 66 21.87 12.19 10.18
C HIS A 66 22.62 12.36 8.85
N ALA A 67 21.95 12.25 7.71
CA ALA A 67 22.57 12.48 6.39
C ALA A 67 23.07 13.93 6.22
N ASP A 68 22.39 14.92 6.78
CA ASP A 68 22.82 16.33 6.78
C ASP A 68 24.05 16.55 7.66
N MET A 69 24.12 15.89 8.82
CA MET A 69 25.32 15.88 9.66
C MET A 69 26.53 15.29 8.90
N ASN A 70 26.35 14.14 8.24
CA ASN A 70 27.38 13.53 7.41
C ASN A 70 27.83 14.46 6.27
N ALA A 71 26.89 15.13 5.60
CA ALA A 71 27.20 16.09 4.55
C ALA A 71 27.99 17.31 5.07
N SER A 72 27.69 17.76 6.29
CA SER A 72 28.44 18.84 6.94
C SER A 72 29.89 18.45 7.25
N ILE A 73 30.10 17.22 7.72
CA ILE A 73 31.44 16.66 7.96
C ILE A 73 32.24 16.61 6.65
N VAL A 74 31.66 16.04 5.58
CA VAL A 74 32.29 15.95 4.25
C VAL A 74 32.71 17.34 3.75
N ARG A 75 31.78 18.32 3.75
CA ARG A 75 32.07 19.70 3.33
C ARG A 75 33.17 20.35 4.18
N SER A 76 33.20 20.07 5.48
CA SER A 76 34.21 20.62 6.38
C SER A 76 35.61 20.06 6.06
N ILE A 77 35.72 18.76 5.77
CA ILE A 77 36.98 18.13 5.36
C ILE A 77 37.46 18.70 4.02
N GLU A 78 36.57 18.78 3.03
CA GLU A 78 36.89 19.33 1.70
C GLU A 78 37.35 20.79 1.77
N ARG A 79 36.69 21.62 2.59
CA ARG A 79 37.03 23.05 2.75
C ARG A 79 38.39 23.26 3.41
N LEU A 80 38.79 22.39 4.33
CA LEU A 80 40.06 22.50 5.04
C LEU A 80 41.25 21.99 4.21
N THR A 81 41.00 21.44 3.01
CA THR A 81 42.02 20.89 2.10
C THR A 81 42.96 19.90 2.79
N LEU A 82 42.48 19.21 3.82
CA LEU A 82 43.25 18.22 4.56
C LEU A 82 43.39 16.99 3.65
N GLN A 83 44.58 16.79 3.09
CA GLN A 83 44.94 15.61 2.28
C GLN A 83 45.72 14.61 3.14
N THR A 84 45.29 14.40 4.37
CA THR A 84 45.90 13.43 5.28
C THR A 84 45.27 12.05 5.07
N PRO A 85 45.97 10.94 5.39
CA PRO A 85 45.38 9.61 5.37
C PRO A 85 44.09 9.52 6.21
N ASP A 86 44.06 10.23 7.34
CA ASP A 86 42.89 10.28 8.23
C ASP A 86 41.69 11.00 7.60
N SER A 87 41.91 12.11 6.88
CA SER A 87 40.82 12.83 6.21
C SER A 87 40.22 12.02 5.05
N GLN A 88 41.06 11.27 4.32
CA GLN A 88 40.59 10.34 3.29
C GLN A 88 39.78 9.17 3.88
N ALA A 89 40.22 8.64 5.03
CA ALA A 89 39.47 7.61 5.75
C ALA A 89 38.08 8.11 6.21
N LEU A 90 38.01 9.33 6.75
CA LEU A 90 36.75 9.97 7.13
C LEU A 90 35.84 10.24 5.92
N LEU A 91 36.38 10.75 4.80
CA LEU A 91 35.59 10.92 3.57
C LEU A 91 35.02 9.60 3.08
N LYS A 92 35.82 8.53 3.02
CA LYS A 92 35.37 7.19 2.64
C LYS A 92 34.24 6.67 3.56
N LYS A 93 34.27 7.02 4.85
CA LYS A 93 33.26 6.63 5.84
C LYS A 93 31.95 7.42 5.70
N HIS A 94 32.02 8.73 5.45
CA HIS A 94 30.86 9.62 5.54
C HIS A 94 30.20 9.92 4.19
N LEU A 95 30.96 9.91 3.09
CA LEU A 95 30.45 10.24 1.76
C LEU A 95 29.28 9.33 1.30
N PRO A 96 29.31 7.99 1.50
CA PRO A 96 28.18 7.12 1.13
C PRO A 96 26.89 7.41 1.88
N LYS A 97 26.95 8.09 3.04
CA LYS A 97 25.81 8.43 3.89
C LYS A 97 25.16 9.77 3.54
N VAL A 98 25.69 10.47 2.52
CA VAL A 98 25.16 11.74 2.07
C VAL A 98 24.01 11.52 1.08
N VAL A 99 22.85 12.10 1.38
CA VAL A 99 21.68 12.04 0.50
C VAL A 99 21.65 13.26 -0.41
N SER A 100 21.64 13.03 -1.73
CA SER A 100 21.61 14.10 -2.74
C SER A 100 20.29 14.88 -2.73
N LYS A 101 20.31 16.15 -3.19
CA LYS A 101 19.11 17.01 -3.29
C LYS A 101 18.02 16.38 -4.16
N THR A 102 18.39 15.75 -5.27
CA THR A 102 17.45 15.06 -6.18
C THR A 102 16.77 13.90 -5.48
N ARG A 103 17.54 13.10 -4.72
CA ARG A 103 17.00 11.99 -3.95
C ARG A 103 16.04 12.46 -2.86
N ARG A 104 16.40 13.52 -2.12
CA ARG A 104 15.50 14.17 -1.12
C ARG A 104 14.17 14.60 -1.73
N LYS A 105 14.21 15.27 -2.89
CA LYS A 105 13.00 15.70 -3.60
C LYS A 105 12.14 14.51 -4.05
N LYS A 106 12.75 13.37 -4.37
CA LYS A 106 12.02 12.14 -4.70
C LYS A 106 11.36 11.55 -3.45
N ILE A 107 12.10 11.44 -2.34
CA ILE A 107 11.59 10.97 -1.04
C ILE A 107 10.37 11.79 -0.58
N ASP A 108 10.40 13.11 -0.74
CA ASP A 108 9.30 13.99 -0.32
C ASP A 108 8.01 13.84 -1.16
N ARG A 109 8.15 13.50 -2.45
CA ARG A 109 7.04 13.50 -3.42
C ARG A 109 6.45 12.13 -3.73
N ASP A 110 7.23 11.07 -3.55
CA ASP A 110 6.89 9.72 -3.98
C ASP A 110 6.87 8.78 -2.78
N PHE A 111 5.68 8.26 -2.47
CA PHE A 111 5.46 7.36 -1.33
C PHE A 111 6.34 6.10 -1.40
N ASN A 112 6.55 5.56 -2.60
CA ASN A 112 7.41 4.40 -2.79
C ASN A 112 8.86 4.72 -2.43
N ALA A 113 9.39 5.84 -2.93
CA ALA A 113 10.74 6.30 -2.60
C ALA A 113 10.90 6.65 -1.11
N LEU A 114 9.86 7.18 -0.46
CA LEU A 114 9.85 7.38 0.99
C LEU A 114 9.97 6.05 1.74
N THR A 115 9.14 5.08 1.37
CA THR A 115 9.13 3.75 2.00
C THR A 115 10.48 3.05 1.77
N ASP A 116 10.99 3.05 0.54
CA ASP A 116 12.31 2.49 0.21
C ASP A 116 13.43 3.13 1.03
N TYR A 117 13.38 4.45 1.16
CA TYR A 117 14.39 5.18 1.91
C TYR A 117 14.39 4.84 3.41
N VAL A 118 13.23 4.58 4.02
CA VAL A 118 13.19 4.16 5.44
C VAL A 118 13.71 2.73 5.61
N PHE A 119 13.30 1.81 4.73
CA PHE A 119 13.61 0.38 4.88
C PHE A 119 14.99 -0.04 4.33
N GLU A 120 15.72 0.85 3.64
CA GLU A 120 17.11 0.55 3.21
C GLU A 120 18.16 0.72 4.32
N HIS A 121 17.76 1.24 5.48
CA HIS A 121 18.62 1.48 6.61
C HIS A 121 18.86 0.19 7.40
N ASP A 122 20.12 -0.22 7.57
CA ASP A 122 20.51 -1.47 8.26
C ASP A 122 20.06 -1.53 9.73
N ASP A 123 19.84 -0.38 10.36
CA ASP A 123 19.34 -0.22 11.73
C ASP A 123 17.81 -0.25 11.83
N TRP A 124 17.09 -0.24 10.70
CA TRP A 124 15.64 -0.34 10.71
C TRP A 124 15.18 -1.77 11.10
N PRO A 125 14.36 -1.93 12.15
CA PRO A 125 14.06 -3.24 12.71
C PRO A 125 12.99 -4.03 11.95
N LEU A 126 12.30 -3.41 10.98
CA LEU A 126 11.22 -4.07 10.23
C LEU A 126 11.72 -4.62 8.90
N ASP A 127 11.20 -5.79 8.52
CA ASP A 127 11.57 -6.46 7.28
C ASP A 127 11.08 -5.69 6.03
N THR A 128 11.90 -5.72 4.99
CA THR A 128 11.59 -5.29 3.62
C THR A 128 10.28 -5.89 3.07
N GLU A 129 9.86 -7.07 3.53
CA GLU A 129 8.56 -7.64 3.16
C GLU A 129 7.37 -6.76 3.61
N MET A 130 7.48 -6.12 4.77
CA MET A 130 6.48 -5.15 5.25
C MET A 130 6.45 -3.90 4.37
N ALA A 131 7.61 -3.43 3.89
CA ALA A 131 7.70 -2.31 2.95
C ALA A 131 6.91 -2.61 1.67
N THR A 132 7.07 -3.82 1.12
CA THR A 132 6.31 -4.27 -0.05
C THR A 132 4.81 -4.27 0.22
N CYS A 133 4.38 -4.77 1.38
CA CYS A 133 2.96 -4.78 1.77
C CYS A 133 2.39 -3.36 1.91
N ILE A 134 3.13 -2.44 2.55
CA ILE A 134 2.73 -1.03 2.68
C ILE A 134 2.50 -0.41 1.31
N LYS A 135 3.39 -0.64 0.33
CA LYS A 135 3.23 -0.13 -1.03
C LYS A 135 2.04 -0.74 -1.76
N ILE A 136 1.78 -2.04 -1.58
CA ILE A 136 0.59 -2.71 -2.13
C ILE A 136 -0.68 -2.04 -1.60
N LEU A 137 -0.76 -1.81 -0.29
CA LEU A 137 -1.93 -1.21 0.35
C LEU A 137 -2.11 0.26 -0.02
N HIS A 138 -1.03 1.01 -0.17
CA HIS A 138 -1.06 2.37 -0.69
C HIS A 138 -1.66 2.42 -2.11
N ARG A 139 -1.26 1.48 -2.99
CA ARG A 139 -1.86 1.33 -4.33
C ARG A 139 -3.35 1.02 -4.23
N TYR A 140 -3.76 0.09 -3.36
CA TYR A 140 -5.17 -0.24 -3.16
C TYR A 140 -5.98 0.93 -2.62
N ARG A 141 -5.42 1.76 -1.74
CA ARG A 141 -6.04 3.01 -1.31
C ARG A 141 -6.27 3.94 -2.50
N ASN A 142 -5.27 4.11 -3.37
CA ASN A 142 -5.39 4.98 -4.54
C ASN A 142 -6.43 4.46 -5.53
N ASP A 143 -6.48 3.15 -5.78
CA ASP A 143 -7.50 2.52 -6.64
C ASP A 143 -8.91 2.66 -6.04
N ALA A 144 -9.04 2.42 -4.73
CA ALA A 144 -10.29 2.54 -4.01
C ALA A 144 -10.79 3.99 -3.92
N TYR A 145 -9.94 5.01 -4.07
CA TYR A 145 -10.37 6.41 -4.03
C TYR A 145 -10.58 7.00 -5.43
N HIS A 146 -9.67 6.74 -6.38
CA HIS A 146 -9.66 7.41 -7.67
C HIS A 146 -10.44 6.69 -8.77
N LYS A 147 -10.55 5.36 -8.71
CA LYS A 147 -11.14 4.58 -9.82
C LYS A 147 -12.55 4.07 -9.53
N ASP A 148 -13.06 4.34 -8.33
CA ASP A 148 -14.25 3.71 -7.74
C ASP A 148 -14.26 2.17 -7.85
N LYS A 149 -13.09 1.57 -8.10
CA LYS A 149 -12.84 0.13 -8.15
C LYS A 149 -12.68 -0.37 -6.72
N VAL A 150 -13.73 -0.23 -5.93
CA VAL A 150 -13.76 -0.81 -4.59
C VAL A 150 -13.96 -2.30 -4.75
N ARG A 151 -13.14 -3.07 -4.05
CA ARG A 151 -13.28 -4.52 -3.97
C ARG A 151 -13.79 -4.84 -2.57
N PRO A 152 -15.12 -4.96 -2.40
CA PRO A 152 -15.74 -5.15 -1.08
C PRO A 152 -15.13 -6.31 -0.30
N ASP A 153 -14.79 -7.38 -1.01
CA ASP A 153 -14.30 -8.62 -0.41
C ASP A 153 -12.87 -8.51 0.13
N VAL A 154 -12.09 -7.53 -0.34
CA VAL A 154 -10.66 -7.38 -0.02
C VAL A 154 -10.41 -6.19 0.90
N ILE A 155 -11.30 -5.20 0.90
CA ILE A 155 -11.04 -3.93 1.60
C ILE A 155 -10.91 -4.12 3.12
N ASN A 156 -11.71 -5.01 3.71
CA ASN A 156 -11.62 -5.28 5.15
C ASN A 156 -10.29 -5.95 5.50
N SER A 157 -9.88 -6.96 4.73
CA SER A 157 -8.57 -7.61 4.89
C SER A 157 -7.43 -6.60 4.73
N ALA A 158 -7.52 -5.72 3.72
CA ALA A 158 -6.54 -4.66 3.50
C ALA A 158 -6.44 -3.69 4.69
N VAL A 159 -7.59 -3.26 5.25
CA VAL A 159 -7.63 -2.39 6.43
C VAL A 159 -6.99 -3.05 7.66
N VAL A 160 -7.32 -4.32 7.94
CA VAL A 160 -6.75 -5.07 9.06
C VAL A 160 -5.23 -5.19 8.92
N ILE A 161 -4.75 -5.60 7.74
CA ILE A 161 -3.31 -5.71 7.47
C ILE A 161 -2.64 -4.35 7.60
N TYR A 162 -3.27 -3.27 7.14
CA TYR A 162 -2.66 -1.94 7.21
C TYR A 162 -2.57 -1.44 8.66
N PHE A 163 -3.58 -1.68 9.49
CA PHE A 163 -3.50 -1.41 10.94
C PHE A 163 -2.36 -2.18 11.59
N TYR A 164 -2.21 -3.47 11.27
CA TYR A 164 -1.12 -4.29 11.76
C TYR A 164 0.25 -3.70 11.38
N LEU A 165 0.44 -3.29 10.13
CA LEU A 165 1.68 -2.66 9.66
C LEU A 165 1.93 -1.30 10.33
N VAL A 166 0.90 -0.46 10.46
CA VAL A 166 1.01 0.84 11.14
C VAL A 166 1.35 0.69 12.61
N ALA A 167 0.82 -0.33 13.29
CA ALA A 167 1.20 -0.60 14.67
C ALA A 167 2.68 -0.97 14.80
N HIS A 168 3.22 -1.76 13.86
CA HIS A 168 4.66 -2.04 13.82
C HIS A 168 5.48 -0.77 13.52
N LEU A 169 5.05 0.08 12.58
CA LEU A 169 5.69 1.39 12.34
C LEU A 169 5.68 2.26 13.61
N LEU A 170 4.56 2.31 14.33
CA LEU A 170 4.43 3.07 15.59
C LEU A 170 5.38 2.54 16.68
N ARG A 171 5.43 1.22 16.86
CA ARG A 171 6.24 0.57 17.90
C ARG A 171 7.74 0.77 17.67
N HIS A 172 8.15 0.75 16.40
CA HIS A 172 9.55 0.77 15.99
C HIS A 172 10.04 2.11 15.46
N ARG A 173 9.22 3.16 15.56
CA ARG A 173 9.62 4.48 15.07
C ARG A 173 10.90 4.95 15.75
N GLU A 174 11.85 5.41 14.96
CA GLU A 174 12.99 6.16 15.46
C GLU A 174 12.60 7.62 15.59
N SER A 175 12.20 8.03 16.80
CA SER A 175 12.11 9.44 17.16
C SER A 175 13.10 9.78 18.25
N VAL A 176 13.59 11.02 18.21
CA VAL A 176 14.18 11.66 19.39
C VAL A 176 13.20 11.50 20.55
N VAL A 177 13.70 10.99 21.68
CA VAL A 177 12.88 10.80 22.88
C VAL A 177 12.55 12.19 23.41
N TRP A 178 11.27 12.54 23.40
CA TRP A 178 10.76 13.78 23.98
C TRP A 178 9.95 13.43 25.23
N LEU A 179 10.16 14.20 26.29
CA LEU A 179 9.32 14.17 27.48
C LEU A 179 8.07 14.99 27.18
N ILE A 180 6.91 14.45 27.54
CA ILE A 180 5.61 15.07 27.32
C ILE A 180 4.97 15.25 28.70
N ASP A 181 4.52 16.46 29.00
CA ASP A 181 3.97 16.78 30.32
C ASP A 181 2.64 16.07 30.60
N ALA A 182 1.82 15.86 29.57
CA ALA A 182 0.53 15.18 29.68
C ALA A 182 0.18 14.41 28.39
N PRO A 183 -0.57 13.29 28.46
CA PRO A 183 -0.98 12.57 27.26
C PRO A 183 -1.78 13.48 26.30
N PRO A 184 -1.43 13.53 25.00
CA PRO A 184 -2.20 14.30 24.03
C PRO A 184 -3.66 13.80 23.91
N PRO A 185 -4.66 14.68 23.73
CA PRO A 185 -6.08 14.29 23.65
C PRO A 185 -6.40 13.16 22.67
N GLY A 186 -5.82 13.15 21.48
CA GLY A 186 -6.00 12.11 20.47
C GLY A 186 -5.40 10.77 20.88
N VAL A 187 -4.31 10.80 21.65
CA VAL A 187 -3.73 9.58 22.24
C VAL A 187 -4.71 9.02 23.28
N LEU A 188 -5.29 9.88 24.11
CA LEU A 188 -6.33 9.49 25.08
C LEU A 188 -7.58 8.93 24.40
N GLU A 189 -7.96 9.48 23.26
CA GLU A 189 -9.12 8.99 22.50
C GLU A 189 -8.91 7.56 21.99
N LEU A 190 -7.70 7.26 21.49
CA LEU A 190 -7.37 5.93 20.98
C LEU A 190 -7.21 4.88 22.10
N LEU A 191 -6.49 5.24 23.17
CA LEU A 191 -6.19 4.34 24.28
C LEU A 191 -7.42 4.15 25.19
N GLY A 192 -8.06 5.25 25.56
CA GLY A 192 -8.94 5.33 26.72
C GLY A 192 -8.16 5.64 27.99
N VAL A 193 -8.85 6.18 29.00
CA VAL A 193 -8.23 6.63 30.27
C VAL A 193 -7.71 5.45 31.10
N GLU A 194 -8.29 4.27 30.93
CA GLU A 194 -7.95 3.05 31.67
C GLU A 194 -6.62 2.40 31.24
N ASP A 195 -6.17 2.69 30.01
CA ASP A 195 -4.95 2.09 29.42
C ASP A 195 -3.69 2.96 29.67
N LEU A 196 -3.80 4.00 30.50
CA LEU A 196 -2.69 4.89 30.83
C LEU A 196 -1.77 4.30 31.91
N PRO A 197 -0.44 4.52 31.84
CA PRO A 197 0.47 4.12 32.91
C PRO A 197 0.13 4.82 34.23
N ASP A 198 0.27 4.11 35.35
CA ASP A 198 0.19 4.73 36.68
C ASP A 198 1.27 5.81 36.84
N ASP A 199 0.88 6.98 37.37
CA ASP A 199 1.69 8.22 37.51
C ASP A 199 2.92 8.08 38.45
N GLY A 200 3.22 6.88 38.94
CA GLY A 200 4.25 6.64 39.94
C GLY A 200 5.71 6.92 39.49
N ASP A 201 5.97 7.13 38.20
CA ASP A 201 7.32 7.30 37.65
C ASP A 201 7.39 8.38 36.56
N LEU A 202 7.04 9.63 36.93
CA LEU A 202 6.89 10.83 36.09
C LEU A 202 7.96 11.05 34.98
N ILE A 203 9.20 10.60 35.16
CA ILE A 203 10.30 10.81 34.19
C ILE A 203 10.38 9.69 33.14
N ARG A 204 9.80 8.51 33.42
CA ARG A 204 9.76 7.36 32.50
C ARG A 204 8.37 7.11 31.90
N SER A 205 7.32 7.63 32.53
CA SER A 205 5.92 7.33 32.16
C SER A 205 5.40 8.08 30.93
N HIS A 206 5.91 9.28 30.63
CA HIS A 206 5.34 10.15 29.58
C HIS A 206 6.37 10.56 28.53
N SER A 207 6.88 9.60 27.76
CA SER A 207 7.65 9.91 26.54
C SER A 207 6.81 9.71 25.30
N SER A 208 7.13 10.47 24.25
CA SER A 208 6.53 10.29 22.93
C SER A 208 6.57 8.81 22.50
N ASN A 209 7.73 8.17 22.61
CA ASN A 209 7.93 6.76 22.27
C ASN A 209 7.07 5.81 23.10
N ARG A 210 6.89 6.08 24.39
CA ARG A 210 6.01 5.28 25.24
C ARG A 210 4.56 5.35 24.76
N TYR A 211 4.04 6.53 24.43
CA TYR A 211 2.69 6.64 23.86
C TYR A 211 2.58 5.96 22.50
N GLY A 212 3.59 6.10 21.63
CA GLY A 212 3.62 5.36 20.35
C GLY A 212 3.52 3.84 20.54
N GLN A 213 4.22 3.30 21.52
CA GLN A 213 4.14 1.87 21.88
C GLN A 213 2.76 1.48 22.42
N LEU A 214 2.18 2.27 23.34
CA LEU A 214 0.84 2.01 23.87
C LEU A 214 -0.22 2.05 22.75
N MET A 215 -0.13 3.02 21.85
CA MET A 215 -1.01 3.12 20.68
C MET A 215 -0.86 1.89 19.77
N ALA A 216 0.38 1.44 19.53
CA ALA A 216 0.65 0.24 18.76
C ALA A 216 0.05 -1.01 19.42
N ASP A 217 0.23 -1.17 20.74
CA ASP A 217 -0.30 -2.29 21.51
C ASP A 217 -1.83 -2.34 21.43
N ARG A 218 -2.47 -1.17 21.55
CA ARG A 218 -3.92 -1.02 21.42
C ARG A 218 -4.41 -1.41 20.03
N ILE A 219 -3.75 -0.94 18.98
CA ILE A 219 -4.11 -1.27 17.60
C ILE A 219 -3.91 -2.76 17.34
N LEU A 220 -2.80 -3.33 17.79
CA LEU A 220 -2.53 -4.77 17.63
C LEU A 220 -3.56 -5.61 18.37
N HIS A 221 -4.01 -5.20 19.56
CA HIS A 221 -5.09 -5.89 20.25
C HIS A 221 -6.39 -5.92 19.43
N ASP A 222 -6.73 -4.82 18.75
CA ASP A 222 -7.98 -4.71 17.99
C ASP A 222 -7.92 -5.29 16.56
N PHE A 223 -6.73 -5.35 15.96
CA PHE A 223 -6.52 -5.68 14.55
C PHE A 223 -5.44 -6.75 14.35
N ILE A 224 -5.50 -7.84 15.12
CA ILE A 224 -4.67 -9.02 14.84
C ILE A 224 -5.14 -9.63 13.51
N PRO A 225 -4.26 -9.80 12.51
CA PRO A 225 -4.62 -10.48 11.27
C PRO A 225 -5.05 -11.93 11.56
N ASP A 226 -6.31 -12.26 11.25
CA ASP A 226 -6.70 -13.66 11.10
C ASP A 226 -6.17 -14.16 9.76
N HIS A 227 -5.03 -14.83 9.80
CA HIS A 227 -4.35 -15.32 8.60
C HIS A 227 -5.25 -16.22 7.74
N THR A 228 -6.08 -17.05 8.36
CA THR A 228 -6.94 -17.99 7.63
C THR A 228 -8.09 -17.26 6.95
N ASP A 229 -8.72 -16.33 7.66
CA ASP A 229 -9.80 -15.52 7.11
C ASP A 229 -9.30 -14.62 5.97
N ILE A 230 -8.15 -13.95 6.17
CA ILE A 230 -7.55 -13.08 5.16
C ILE A 230 -7.20 -13.86 3.89
N SER A 231 -6.44 -14.96 4.02
CA SER A 231 -6.07 -15.81 2.88
C SER A 231 -7.30 -16.37 2.17
N GLY A 232 -8.34 -16.75 2.94
CA GLY A 232 -9.62 -17.20 2.41
C GLY A 232 -10.36 -16.11 1.62
N ALA A 233 -10.45 -14.90 2.16
CA ALA A 233 -11.11 -13.75 1.52
C ALA A 233 -10.40 -13.36 0.21
N LEU A 234 -9.07 -13.26 0.23
CA LEU A 234 -8.26 -12.95 -0.96
C LEU A 234 -8.40 -14.03 -2.05
N SER A 235 -8.37 -15.31 -1.66
CA SER A 235 -8.56 -16.45 -2.57
C SER A 235 -9.95 -16.41 -3.21
N ASN A 236 -11.00 -16.26 -2.41
CA ASN A 236 -12.38 -16.22 -2.90
C ASN A 236 -12.61 -15.06 -3.88
N HIS A 237 -12.05 -13.89 -3.57
CA HIS A 237 -12.12 -12.74 -4.44
C HIS A 237 -11.42 -12.99 -5.78
N MET A 238 -10.19 -13.53 -5.76
CA MET A 238 -9.45 -13.85 -6.98
C MET A 238 -10.19 -14.88 -7.85
N LEU A 239 -10.72 -15.94 -7.23
CA LEU A 239 -11.56 -16.93 -7.92
C LEU A 239 -12.83 -16.29 -8.49
N GLY A 240 -13.45 -15.33 -7.78
CA GLY A 240 -14.59 -14.57 -8.26
C GLY A 240 -14.29 -13.81 -9.55
N ARG A 241 -13.14 -13.12 -9.61
CA ARG A 241 -12.66 -12.41 -10.80
C ARG A 241 -12.41 -13.35 -11.97
N LEU A 242 -11.71 -14.46 -11.73
CA LEU A 242 -11.46 -15.47 -12.77
C LEU A 242 -12.75 -16.12 -13.31
N ARG A 243 -13.78 -16.32 -12.47
CA ARG A 243 -15.11 -16.72 -12.95
C ARG A 243 -15.79 -15.63 -13.78
N GLY A 244 -15.59 -14.36 -13.44
CA GLY A 244 -16.05 -13.23 -14.25
C GLY A 244 -15.44 -13.25 -15.65
N ILE A 245 -14.13 -13.46 -15.74
CA ILE A 245 -13.42 -13.62 -17.02
C ILE A 245 -14.00 -14.81 -17.81
N ASP A 246 -14.19 -15.96 -17.18
CA ASP A 246 -14.79 -17.14 -17.83
C ASP A 246 -16.21 -16.86 -18.36
N ARG A 247 -17.04 -16.11 -17.63
CA ARG A 247 -18.35 -15.68 -18.13
C ARG A 247 -18.23 -14.75 -19.34
N ASN A 248 -17.39 -13.72 -19.27
CA ASN A 248 -17.18 -12.79 -20.38
C ASN A 248 -16.70 -13.53 -21.64
N LEU A 249 -15.78 -14.48 -21.50
CA LEU A 249 -15.31 -15.30 -22.62
C LEU A 249 -16.43 -16.17 -23.22
N LYS A 250 -17.34 -16.71 -22.41
CA LYS A 250 -18.51 -17.46 -22.90
C LYS A 250 -19.49 -16.55 -23.64
N GLU A 251 -19.80 -15.38 -23.09
CA GLU A 251 -20.66 -14.39 -23.74
C GLU A 251 -20.12 -14.00 -25.13
N ILE A 252 -18.81 -13.75 -25.23
CA ILE A 252 -18.14 -13.46 -26.50
C ILE A 252 -18.22 -14.67 -27.45
N ALA A 253 -17.99 -15.88 -26.97
CA ALA A 253 -18.03 -17.09 -27.79
C ALA A 253 -19.44 -17.45 -28.29
N ASP A 254 -20.48 -17.11 -27.53
CA ASP A 254 -21.87 -17.38 -27.87
C ASP A 254 -22.46 -16.33 -28.83
N PHE A 255 -21.78 -15.19 -29.03
CA PHE A 255 -22.21 -14.14 -29.93
C PHE A 255 -22.23 -14.63 -31.40
N HIS A 256 -23.40 -14.48 -32.02
CA HIS A 256 -23.78 -15.18 -33.24
C HIS A 256 -23.14 -14.62 -34.52
N ASP A 257 -22.68 -13.36 -34.51
CA ASP A 257 -22.01 -12.75 -35.66
C ASP A 257 -20.54 -13.16 -35.80
N PHE A 258 -19.97 -13.80 -34.77
CA PHE A 258 -18.64 -14.38 -34.93
C PHE A 258 -18.71 -15.69 -35.71
N PRO A 259 -17.82 -15.88 -36.71
CA PRO A 259 -17.85 -17.06 -37.58
C PRO A 259 -17.58 -18.38 -36.84
N PHE A 260 -17.08 -18.33 -35.59
CA PHE A 260 -16.72 -19.50 -34.80
C PHE A 260 -17.20 -19.40 -33.36
N ARG A 261 -18.19 -20.24 -33.00
CA ARG A 261 -18.60 -20.45 -31.61
C ARG A 261 -17.64 -21.39 -30.90
N HIS A 262 -16.43 -20.91 -30.62
CA HIS A 262 -15.40 -21.70 -29.95
C HIS A 262 -14.77 -20.91 -28.79
N PRO A 263 -14.65 -21.46 -27.58
CA PRO A 263 -14.04 -20.76 -26.43
C PRO A 263 -12.61 -20.27 -26.70
N GLU A 264 -11.84 -21.02 -27.49
CA GLU A 264 -10.49 -20.59 -27.89
C GLU A 264 -10.53 -19.38 -28.82
N PHE A 265 -11.57 -19.24 -29.66
CA PHE A 265 -11.71 -18.06 -30.51
C PHE A 265 -11.89 -16.79 -29.66
N ALA A 266 -12.80 -16.81 -28.69
CA ALA A 266 -13.02 -15.69 -27.77
C ALA A 266 -11.75 -15.34 -26.99
N LEU A 267 -11.04 -16.35 -26.47
CA LEU A 267 -9.77 -16.17 -25.76
C LEU A 267 -8.70 -15.47 -26.63
N ARG A 268 -8.60 -15.85 -27.90
CA ARG A 268 -7.67 -15.21 -28.84
C ARG A 268 -8.12 -13.79 -29.19
N LEU A 269 -9.41 -13.59 -29.43
CA LEU A 269 -9.98 -12.31 -29.82
C LEU A 269 -9.79 -11.24 -28.74
N VAL A 270 -9.92 -11.58 -27.45
CA VAL A 270 -9.61 -10.65 -26.34
C VAL A 270 -8.16 -10.14 -26.38
N GLN A 271 -7.25 -10.91 -26.98
CA GLN A 271 -5.82 -10.57 -27.08
C GLN A 271 -5.48 -9.79 -28.37
N CYS A 272 -6.34 -9.81 -29.39
CA CYS A 272 -6.26 -9.02 -30.63
C CYS A 272 -6.47 -7.53 -30.40
N THR A 273 -6.02 -6.64 -31.29
CA THR A 273 -6.18 -5.18 -31.14
C THR A 273 -7.65 -4.75 -31.22
N GLU A 274 -7.99 -3.55 -30.73
CA GLU A 274 -9.37 -3.04 -30.84
C GLU A 274 -9.85 -2.91 -32.29
N GLU A 275 -8.96 -2.55 -33.22
CA GLU A 275 -9.29 -2.50 -34.66
C GLU A 275 -9.74 -3.87 -35.17
N GLU A 276 -9.14 -4.94 -34.67
CA GLU A 276 -9.48 -6.31 -35.04
C GLU A 276 -10.81 -6.78 -34.45
N TRP A 277 -11.29 -6.16 -33.37
CA TRP A 277 -12.62 -6.43 -32.82
C TRP A 277 -13.75 -5.94 -33.74
N HIS A 278 -13.47 -4.95 -34.60
CA HIS A 278 -14.44 -4.38 -35.52
C HIS A 278 -14.54 -5.11 -36.85
N SER A 279 -13.65 -6.08 -37.10
CA SER A 279 -13.67 -6.86 -38.33
C SER A 279 -14.56 -8.10 -38.15
N ASN A 280 -15.55 -8.26 -39.02
CA ASN A 280 -16.37 -9.48 -39.08
C ASN A 280 -15.58 -10.69 -39.60
N THR A 281 -14.37 -10.46 -40.13
CA THR A 281 -13.47 -11.51 -40.60
C THR A 281 -12.18 -11.46 -39.78
N PRO A 282 -11.82 -12.53 -39.06
CA PRO A 282 -10.53 -12.58 -38.37
C PRO A 282 -9.37 -12.48 -39.39
N PRO A 283 -8.24 -11.84 -39.04
CA PRO A 283 -7.06 -11.79 -39.90
C PRO A 283 -6.59 -13.19 -40.33
N ASP A 284 -5.96 -13.29 -41.51
CA ASP A 284 -5.48 -14.57 -42.06
C ASP A 284 -4.52 -15.32 -41.11
N ASP A 285 -3.76 -14.57 -40.30
CA ASP A 285 -2.79 -15.12 -39.35
C ASP A 285 -3.36 -15.34 -37.93
N PHE A 286 -4.64 -15.06 -37.69
CA PHE A 286 -5.29 -15.10 -36.37
C PHE A 286 -5.01 -16.40 -35.58
N TRP A 287 -5.10 -17.54 -36.26
CA TRP A 287 -4.85 -18.86 -35.64
C TRP A 287 -3.36 -19.17 -35.47
N ALA A 288 -2.49 -18.59 -36.29
CA ALA A 288 -1.05 -18.81 -36.27
C ALA A 288 -0.32 -17.94 -35.24
N ARG A 289 -0.92 -16.81 -34.83
CA ARG A 289 -0.34 -15.92 -33.81
C ARG A 289 -0.12 -16.65 -32.48
N ARG A 290 1.02 -16.36 -31.85
CA ARG A 290 1.30 -16.76 -30.48
C ARG A 290 0.52 -15.87 -29.53
N ASN A 291 -0.30 -16.50 -28.70
CA ASN A 291 -1.03 -15.79 -27.65
C ASN A 291 -0.36 -16.01 -26.29
N PRO A 292 -0.09 -14.94 -25.54
CA PRO A 292 0.52 -15.05 -24.22
C PRO A 292 -0.40 -15.78 -23.23
N ILE A 293 -1.71 -15.61 -23.35
CA ILE A 293 -2.71 -16.25 -22.48
C ILE A 293 -3.37 -17.41 -23.23
N THR A 294 -3.25 -18.59 -22.65
CA THR A 294 -3.80 -19.85 -23.16
C THR A 294 -4.83 -20.44 -22.17
N PRO A 295 -5.61 -21.46 -22.56
CA PRO A 295 -6.50 -22.15 -21.61
C PRO A 295 -5.72 -22.77 -20.42
N ALA A 296 -4.49 -23.21 -20.64
CA ALA A 296 -3.61 -23.68 -19.58
C ALA A 296 -3.26 -22.53 -18.61
N THR A 297 -2.94 -21.34 -19.13
CA THR A 297 -2.67 -20.15 -18.31
C THR A 297 -3.86 -19.79 -17.41
N LEU A 298 -5.09 -19.83 -17.93
CA LEU A 298 -6.29 -19.58 -17.12
C LEU A 298 -6.48 -20.65 -16.02
N THR A 299 -6.19 -21.91 -16.35
CA THR A 299 -6.24 -23.02 -15.38
C THR A 299 -5.19 -22.83 -14.29
N ASP A 300 -3.98 -22.43 -14.65
CA ASP A 300 -2.89 -22.14 -13.71
C ASP A 300 -3.24 -20.97 -12.79
N TRP A 301 -3.86 -19.90 -13.31
CA TRP A 301 -4.36 -18.81 -12.49
C TRP A 301 -5.46 -19.25 -11.52
N GLN A 302 -6.41 -20.08 -11.96
CA GLN A 302 -7.45 -20.63 -11.08
C GLN A 302 -6.87 -21.50 -9.97
N LYS A 303 -5.88 -22.34 -10.31
CA LYS A 303 -5.16 -23.14 -9.33
C LYS A 303 -4.42 -22.26 -8.34
N ALA A 304 -3.63 -21.30 -8.81
CA ALA A 304 -2.87 -20.38 -7.96
C ALA A 304 -3.78 -19.56 -7.03
N ALA A 305 -4.94 -19.12 -7.52
CA ALA A 305 -5.96 -18.42 -6.74
C ALA A 305 -6.54 -19.33 -5.64
N GLY A 306 -6.77 -20.61 -5.93
CA GLY A 306 -7.23 -21.60 -4.94
C GLY A 306 -6.17 -21.94 -3.89
N GLU A 307 -4.91 -22.04 -4.30
CA GLU A 307 -3.77 -22.29 -3.40
C GLU A 307 -3.53 -21.13 -2.42
N LEU A 308 -3.92 -19.90 -2.78
CA LEU A 308 -3.80 -18.74 -1.90
C LEU A 308 -4.47 -18.95 -0.53
N ARG A 309 -5.56 -19.73 -0.47
CA ARG A 309 -6.25 -20.08 0.79
C ARG A 309 -5.37 -20.87 1.76
N ARG A 310 -4.30 -21.53 1.28
CA ARG A 310 -3.38 -22.33 2.09
C ARG A 310 -2.21 -21.52 2.64
N VAL A 311 -2.05 -20.26 2.21
CA VAL A 311 -1.01 -19.38 2.74
C VAL A 311 -1.34 -19.04 4.19
N THR A 312 -0.37 -19.29 5.08
CA THR A 312 -0.59 -19.20 6.54
C THR A 312 -0.15 -17.87 7.15
N ASP A 313 0.48 -17.00 6.35
CA ASP A 313 0.82 -15.64 6.73
C ASP A 313 0.03 -14.62 5.90
N ALA A 314 -0.46 -13.57 6.57
CA ALA A 314 -1.35 -12.59 5.95
C ALA A 314 -0.58 -11.64 5.00
N LEU A 315 0.69 -11.35 5.30
CA LEU A 315 1.53 -10.49 4.47
C LEU A 315 1.99 -11.23 3.21
N GLU A 316 2.38 -12.50 3.34
CA GLU A 316 2.65 -13.39 2.21
C GLU A 316 1.42 -13.57 1.32
N ALA A 317 0.24 -13.76 1.92
CA ALA A 317 -1.01 -13.88 1.17
C ALA A 317 -1.32 -12.58 0.40
N LEU A 318 -1.15 -11.41 1.02
CA LEU A 318 -1.33 -10.13 0.35
C LEU A 318 -0.36 -9.93 -0.83
N ARG A 319 0.92 -10.28 -0.66
CA ARG A 319 1.91 -10.19 -1.75
C ARG A 319 1.56 -11.13 -2.90
N THR A 320 1.28 -12.39 -2.59
CA THR A 320 0.91 -13.40 -3.59
C THR A 320 -0.37 -13.00 -4.34
N PHE A 321 -1.36 -12.48 -3.61
CA PHE A 321 -2.57 -11.93 -4.21
C PHE A 321 -2.29 -10.77 -5.16
N ALA A 322 -1.44 -9.82 -4.75
CA ALA A 322 -1.07 -8.67 -5.56
C ALA A 322 -0.32 -9.06 -6.85
N ASP A 323 0.57 -10.06 -6.78
CA ASP A 323 1.30 -10.57 -7.94
C ASP A 323 0.36 -11.26 -8.93
N GLN A 324 -0.56 -12.10 -8.43
CA GLN A 324 -1.60 -12.72 -9.25
C GLN A 324 -2.51 -11.67 -9.88
N GLU A 325 -2.91 -10.65 -9.13
CA GLU A 325 -3.73 -9.55 -9.62
C GLU A 325 -3.07 -8.82 -10.80
N ALA A 326 -1.77 -8.51 -10.68
CA ALA A 326 -1.02 -7.84 -11.72
C ALA A 326 -0.97 -8.68 -13.01
N ALA A 327 -0.92 -10.01 -12.90
CA ALA A 327 -0.93 -10.90 -14.05
C ALA A 327 -2.27 -10.92 -14.80
N ILE A 328 -3.39 -10.75 -14.10
CA ILE A 328 -4.73 -10.90 -14.70
C ILE A 328 -5.38 -9.59 -15.13
N VAL A 329 -5.03 -8.45 -14.51
CA VAL A 329 -5.81 -7.20 -14.63
C VAL A 329 -5.95 -6.73 -16.08
N THR A 330 -4.86 -6.74 -16.85
CA THR A 330 -4.88 -6.32 -18.26
C THR A 330 -5.78 -7.21 -19.09
N PHE A 331 -5.75 -8.52 -18.87
CA PHE A 331 -6.58 -9.46 -19.62
C PHE A 331 -8.07 -9.33 -19.24
N GLU A 332 -8.35 -9.18 -17.94
CA GLU A 332 -9.70 -8.98 -17.41
C GLU A 332 -10.37 -7.73 -17.99
N GLU A 333 -9.67 -6.59 -18.03
CA GLU A 333 -10.19 -5.34 -18.56
C GLU A 333 -10.59 -5.48 -20.03
N ARG A 334 -9.74 -6.13 -20.85
CA ARG A 334 -10.03 -6.36 -22.27
C ARG A 334 -11.19 -7.33 -22.48
N ALA A 335 -11.26 -8.40 -21.69
CA ALA A 335 -12.37 -9.35 -21.75
C ALA A 335 -13.70 -8.67 -21.39
N SER A 336 -13.70 -7.82 -20.36
CA SER A 336 -14.87 -7.05 -19.96
C SER A 336 -15.30 -6.04 -21.00
N GLU A 337 -14.36 -5.32 -21.61
CA GLU A 337 -14.66 -4.34 -22.65
C GLU A 337 -15.28 -5.01 -23.88
N LEU A 338 -14.68 -6.10 -24.36
CA LEU A 338 -15.20 -6.82 -25.53
C LEU A 338 -16.58 -7.44 -25.25
N ALA A 339 -16.79 -8.00 -24.06
CA ALA A 339 -18.10 -8.51 -23.65
C ALA A 339 -19.16 -7.41 -23.60
N MET A 340 -18.83 -6.23 -23.08
CA MET A 340 -19.73 -5.07 -23.12
C MET A 340 -20.08 -4.64 -24.54
N ARG A 341 -19.12 -4.67 -25.47
CA ARG A 341 -19.38 -4.35 -26.89
C ARG A 341 -20.31 -5.37 -27.53
N VAL A 342 -20.10 -6.66 -27.25
CA VAL A 342 -20.99 -7.74 -27.69
C VAL A 342 -22.41 -7.53 -27.17
N ASP A 343 -22.58 -7.21 -25.88
CA ASP A 343 -23.89 -6.94 -25.27
C ASP A 343 -24.59 -5.73 -25.91
N GLN A 344 -23.85 -4.65 -26.17
CA GLN A 344 -24.38 -3.47 -26.87
C GLN A 344 -24.84 -3.80 -28.29
N GLN A 345 -24.10 -4.63 -29.02
CA GLN A 345 -24.48 -5.05 -30.37
C GLN A 345 -25.74 -5.93 -30.34
N ILE A 346 -25.81 -6.91 -29.43
CA ILE A 346 -27.01 -7.73 -29.23
C ILE A 346 -28.23 -6.85 -28.97
N GLN A 347 -28.09 -5.86 -28.08
CA GLN A 347 -29.17 -4.93 -27.76
C GLN A 347 -29.59 -4.09 -28.98
N HIS A 348 -28.62 -3.63 -29.78
CA HIS A 348 -28.90 -2.91 -31.03
C HIS A 348 -29.69 -3.78 -32.03
N ASP A 349 -29.28 -5.03 -32.23
CA ASP A 349 -29.95 -5.96 -33.16
C ASP A 349 -31.39 -6.29 -32.69
N ILE A 350 -31.58 -6.42 -31.38
CA ILE A 350 -32.91 -6.59 -30.77
C ILE A 350 -33.80 -5.37 -31.02
N ASP A 351 -33.25 -4.15 -30.91
CA ASP A 351 -34.02 -2.93 -31.13
C ASP A 351 -34.40 -2.76 -32.61
N LEU A 352 -33.47 -3.05 -33.53
CA LEU A 352 -33.75 -3.10 -34.98
C LEU A 352 -34.84 -4.13 -35.31
N ALA A 353 -34.77 -5.33 -34.74
CA ALA A 353 -35.79 -6.37 -34.93
C ALA A 353 -37.16 -5.97 -34.36
N ARG A 354 -37.20 -5.08 -33.36
CA ARG A 354 -38.43 -4.49 -32.79
C ARG A 354 -38.93 -3.27 -33.56
N GLY A 355 -38.20 -2.82 -34.60
CA GLY A 355 -38.55 -1.63 -35.38
C GLY A 355 -38.38 -0.31 -34.62
N LYS A 356 -37.52 -0.29 -33.60
CA LYS A 356 -37.02 0.93 -32.97
C LYS A 356 -35.70 1.32 -33.61
#